data_AF-A0A4Z0HEX4-F1
#
_entry.id   AF-A0A4Z0HEX4-F1
#
_cell.length_a   1.000
_cell.length_b   1.000
_cell.length_c   1.000
_cell.angle_alpha   90.00
_cell.angle_beta   90.00
_cell.angle_gamma   90.00
#
_symmetry.space_group_name_H-M   'P 1'
#
loop_
_entity.id
_entity.type
_entity.pdbx_description
1 polymer ?
#
loop_
_entity_poly.entity_id
_entity_poly.type
_entity_poly.pdbx_seq_one_letter_code
_entity_poly.pdbx_strand_id
1 'polypeptide(L)'
;MLGVIAGNLKPPDIRGMITKDLDLLDRLPAEDVERKARLKASIDERIDGLIDASDRSREIREAAMSYRGNWRDIVVFICALLFTFIWWNVSHSRSNWLVMFIAMIIVSVAAGIYAGRGIVRAINNFVHRNDDKPRA
;
A
#
# COMPACT_ATOMS: atom_id res chain seq x y z
N MET A 1 -31.75 15.20 -9.22
CA MET A 1 -31.03 15.03 -10.51
C MET A 1 -29.57 15.50 -10.38
N LEU A 2 -28.72 14.76 -9.67
CA LEU A 2 -27.27 15.09 -9.50
C LEU A 2 -26.43 13.83 -9.20
N GLY A 3 -26.70 12.69 -9.85
CA GLY A 3 -26.03 11.42 -9.49
C GLY A 3 -25.64 10.47 -10.62
N VAL A 4 -25.87 10.82 -11.89
CA VAL A 4 -25.82 9.82 -12.99
C VAL A 4 -24.79 10.13 -14.09
N ILE A 5 -24.01 11.21 -13.99
CA ILE A 5 -23.05 11.58 -15.06
C ILE A 5 -21.61 11.04 -14.82
N ALA A 6 -21.31 10.44 -13.68
CA ALA A 6 -19.94 10.00 -13.34
C ALA A 6 -19.47 8.70 -14.03
N GLY A 7 -20.29 8.06 -14.88
CA GLY A 7 -20.06 6.69 -15.35
C GLY A 7 -19.24 6.51 -16.64
N ASN A 8 -18.92 7.56 -17.39
CA ASN A 8 -18.28 7.37 -18.71
C ASN A 8 -17.26 8.47 -19.11
N LEU A 9 -16.77 9.26 -18.15
CA LEU A 9 -15.66 10.15 -18.39
C LEU A 9 -14.38 9.32 -18.45
N LYS A 10 -14.07 8.79 -19.63
CA LYS A 10 -12.73 8.31 -19.95
C LYS A 10 -11.76 9.40 -19.53
N PRO A 11 -10.80 9.14 -18.63
CA PRO A 11 -9.81 10.12 -18.23
C PRO A 11 -9.17 10.71 -19.51
N PRO A 12 -9.01 12.04 -19.59
CA PRO A 12 -8.40 12.67 -20.74
C PRO A 12 -7.03 12.03 -21.01
N ASP A 13 -6.77 11.68 -22.27
CA ASP A 13 -5.48 11.11 -22.68
C ASP A 13 -4.42 12.20 -22.74
N ILE A 14 -3.87 12.56 -21.57
CA ILE A 14 -2.91 13.65 -21.41
C ILE A 14 -1.63 13.38 -22.24
N ARG A 15 -1.18 12.13 -22.31
CA ARG A 15 0.00 11.75 -23.11
C ARG A 15 -0.25 11.97 -24.61
N GLY A 16 -1.44 11.60 -25.09
CA GLY A 16 -1.88 11.89 -26.45
C GLY A 16 -1.99 13.39 -26.74
N MET A 17 -2.39 14.22 -25.77
CA MET A 17 -2.40 15.68 -25.92
C MET A 17 -1.00 16.27 -26.00
N ILE A 18 -0.08 15.88 -25.11
CA ILE A 18 1.32 16.34 -25.13
C ILE A 18 2.00 16.01 -26.45
N THR A 19 1.77 14.80 -26.98
CA THR A 19 2.33 14.39 -28.28
C THR A 19 1.86 15.29 -29.42
N LYS A 20 0.59 15.69 -29.40
CA LYS A 20 0.03 16.63 -30.40
C LYS A 20 0.62 18.04 -30.23
N ASP A 21 0.78 18.50 -28.99
CA ASP A 21 1.38 19.80 -28.71
C ASP A 21 2.85 19.86 -29.15
N LEU A 22 3.61 18.77 -29.02
CA LEU A 22 4.97 18.65 -29.53
C LEU A 22 5.03 18.68 -31.06
N ASP A 23 4.14 17.95 -31.75
CA ASP A 23 4.05 18.01 -33.23
C ASP A 23 3.66 19.42 -33.72
N LEU A 24 2.78 20.12 -32.99
CA LEU A 24 2.48 21.53 -33.27
C LEU A 24 3.70 22.44 -33.04
N LEU A 25 4.46 22.21 -31.99
CA LEU A 25 5.69 22.95 -31.69
C LEU A 25 6.73 22.80 -32.81
N ASP A 26 6.87 21.60 -33.36
CA ASP A 26 7.82 21.33 -34.46
C ASP A 26 7.40 22.01 -35.77
N ARG A 27 6.09 22.16 -36.01
CA ARG A 27 5.53 22.79 -37.21
C ARG A 27 5.51 24.32 -37.15
N LEU A 28 5.74 24.94 -36.00
CA LEU A 28 5.74 26.40 -35.88
C LEU A 28 6.90 27.02 -36.67
N PRO A 29 6.66 28.11 -37.43
CA PRO A 29 7.72 28.82 -38.14
C PRO A 29 8.81 29.29 -37.18
N ALA A 30 10.06 29.28 -37.65
CA ALA A 30 11.22 29.61 -36.82
C ALA A 30 11.26 31.10 -36.41
N GLU A 31 10.58 31.97 -37.16
CA GLU A 31 10.52 33.41 -36.85
C GLU A 31 9.66 33.71 -35.61
N ASP A 32 8.71 32.84 -35.26
CA ASP A 32 7.72 33.05 -34.21
C ASP A 32 8.23 32.60 -32.82
N VAL A 33 9.43 33.05 -32.45
CA VAL A 33 10.18 32.61 -31.25
C VAL A 33 9.36 32.73 -29.96
N GLU A 34 8.63 33.84 -29.79
CA GLU A 34 7.83 34.09 -28.59
C GLU A 34 6.66 33.11 -28.46
N ARG A 35 5.99 32.79 -29.57
CA ARG A 35 4.88 31.83 -29.58
C ARG A 35 5.39 30.40 -29.33
N LYS A 36 6.54 30.05 -29.91
CA LYS A 36 7.23 28.78 -29.65
C LYS A 36 7.61 28.63 -28.18
N ALA A 37 8.17 29.67 -27.58
CA ALA A 37 8.53 29.69 -26.16
C ALA A 37 7.30 29.51 -25.26
N ARG A 38 6.19 30.21 -25.53
CA ARG A 38 4.94 30.05 -24.77
C ARG A 38 4.35 28.64 -24.88
N LEU A 39 4.31 28.07 -26.08
CA LEU A 39 3.80 26.72 -26.28
C LEU A 39 4.66 25.68 -25.55
N LYS A 40 5.99 25.82 -25.65
CA LYS A 40 6.93 24.98 -24.91
C LYS A 40 6.70 25.02 -23.40
N ALA A 41 6.56 26.22 -22.82
CA ALA A 41 6.30 26.37 -21.40
C ALA A 41 5.00 25.67 -20.95
N SER A 42 3.94 25.71 -21.76
CA SER A 42 2.69 25.01 -21.46
C SER A 42 2.81 23.47 -21.55
N ILE A 43 3.65 22.97 -22.47
CA ILE A 43 3.94 21.54 -22.58
C ILE A 43 4.72 21.07 -21.35
N ASP A 44 5.74 21.83 -20.95
CA ASP A 44 6.59 21.52 -19.80
C ASP A 44 5.74 21.44 -18.51
N GLU A 45 4.84 22.41 -18.29
CA GLU A 45 3.90 22.39 -17.15
C GLU A 45 3.01 21.13 -17.13
N ARG A 46 2.54 20.68 -18.30
CA ARG A 46 1.76 19.43 -18.41
C ARG A 46 2.59 18.19 -18.10
N ILE A 47 3.86 18.19 -18.50
CA ILE A 47 4.79 17.09 -18.20
C ILE A 47 5.06 17.02 -16.69
N ASP A 48 5.33 18.17 -16.06
CA ASP A 48 5.56 18.25 -14.62
C ASP A 48 4.36 17.73 -13.83
N GLY A 49 3.14 18.08 -14.25
CA GLY A 49 1.91 17.54 -13.64
C GLY A 49 1.78 16.01 -13.76
N LEU A 50 2.26 15.40 -14.86
CA LEU A 50 2.29 13.94 -14.99
C LEU A 50 3.33 13.29 -14.09
N ILE A 51 4.49 13.94 -13.91
CA ILE A 51 5.55 13.47 -13.03
C ILE A 51 5.04 13.49 -11.59
N ASP A 52 4.49 14.62 -11.13
CA ASP A 52 3.95 14.77 -9.77
C ASP A 52 2.83 13.74 -9.48
N ALA A 53 1.90 13.55 -10.42
CA ALA A 53 0.85 12.55 -10.27
C ALA A 53 1.41 11.11 -10.19
N SER A 54 2.46 10.81 -10.97
CA SER A 54 3.14 9.51 -10.93
C SER A 54 3.86 9.31 -9.59
N ASP A 55 4.56 10.33 -9.11
CA ASP A 55 5.29 10.29 -7.84
C ASP A 55 4.33 10.16 -6.66
N ARG A 56 3.23 10.91 -6.65
CA ARG A 56 2.12 10.74 -5.69
C ARG A 56 1.56 9.31 -5.71
N SER A 57 1.39 8.73 -6.90
CA SER A 57 0.91 7.35 -7.03
C SER A 57 1.91 6.34 -6.47
N ARG A 58 3.21 6.57 -6.68
CA ARG A 58 4.28 5.76 -6.10
C ARG A 58 4.32 5.89 -4.58
N GLU A 59 4.23 7.09 -4.04
CA GLU A 59 4.15 7.33 -2.58
C GLU A 59 2.94 6.62 -1.97
N ILE A 60 1.75 6.72 -2.59
CA ILE A 60 0.55 6.01 -2.13
C ILE A 60 0.77 4.50 -2.19
N ARG A 61 1.38 4.00 -3.26
CA ARG A 61 1.67 2.56 -3.41
C ARG A 61 2.71 2.09 -2.39
N GLU A 62 3.73 2.88 -2.11
CA GLU A 62 4.75 2.61 -1.11
C GLU A 62 4.16 2.69 0.30
N ALA A 63 3.28 3.64 0.58
CA ALA A 63 2.52 3.74 1.82
C ALA A 63 1.55 2.54 1.99
N ALA A 64 0.90 2.11 0.91
CA ALA A 64 0.05 0.91 0.93
C ALA A 64 0.88 -0.38 1.09
N MET A 65 2.09 -0.42 0.51
CA MET A 65 3.03 -1.53 0.67
C MET A 65 3.68 -1.54 2.06
N SER A 66 3.90 -0.38 2.68
CA SER A 66 4.33 -0.25 4.08
C SER A 66 3.19 -0.56 5.06
N TYR A 67 1.93 -0.39 4.64
CA TYR A 67 0.72 -0.92 5.30
C TYR A 67 0.61 -2.47 5.25
N ARG A 68 1.68 -3.18 4.84
CA ARG A 68 1.80 -4.64 5.09
C ARG A 68 2.15 -5.00 6.54
N GLY A 69 2.48 -4.03 7.39
CA GLY A 69 2.89 -4.28 8.77
C GLY A 69 1.79 -4.04 9.81
N ASN A 70 0.72 -4.86 9.86
CA ASN A 70 0.01 -5.20 11.12
C ASN A 70 -1.29 -6.01 10.94
N TRP A 71 -1.77 -6.23 9.70
CA TRP A 71 -3.04 -6.93 9.50
C TRP A 71 -3.07 -8.33 10.16
N ARG A 72 -1.93 -9.04 10.13
CA ARG A 72 -1.76 -10.31 10.84
C ARG A 72 -2.01 -10.17 12.34
N ASP A 73 -1.46 -9.16 12.98
CA ASP A 73 -1.50 -9.02 14.43
C ASP A 73 -2.91 -8.60 14.87
N ILE A 74 -3.62 -7.82 14.06
CA ILE A 74 -5.06 -7.52 14.24
C ILE A 74 -5.90 -8.80 14.15
N VAL A 75 -5.67 -9.63 13.14
CA VAL A 75 -6.40 -10.90 12.98
C VAL A 75 -6.10 -11.86 14.13
N VAL A 76 -4.83 -11.96 14.57
CA VAL A 76 -4.44 -12.79 15.73
C VAL A 76 -5.07 -12.27 17.01
N PHE A 77 -5.13 -10.94 17.21
CA PHE A 77 -5.80 -10.33 18.36
C PHE A 77 -7.31 -10.64 18.38
N ILE A 78 -7.98 -10.53 17.24
CA ILE A 78 -9.39 -10.92 17.09
C ILE A 78 -9.58 -12.41 17.38
N CYS A 79 -8.72 -13.28 16.85
CA CYS A 79 -8.77 -14.72 17.14
C CYS A 79 -8.58 -15.00 18.64
N ALA A 80 -7.66 -14.31 19.33
CA ALA A 80 -7.44 -14.47 20.76
C ALA A 80 -8.66 -14.02 21.59
N LEU A 81 -9.29 -12.89 21.23
CA LEU A 81 -10.51 -12.42 21.89
C LEU A 81 -11.68 -13.40 21.67
N LEU A 82 -11.88 -13.84 20.42
CA LEU A 82 -12.92 -14.82 20.09
C LEU A 82 -12.72 -16.14 20.84
N PHE A 83 -11.48 -16.64 20.90
CA PHE A 83 -11.14 -17.82 21.68
C PHE A 83 -11.48 -17.63 23.15
N THR A 84 -11.08 -16.51 23.76
CA THR A 84 -11.36 -16.19 25.16
C THR A 84 -12.86 -16.14 25.45
N PHE A 85 -13.64 -15.52 24.55
CA PHE A 85 -15.09 -15.41 24.68
C PHE A 85 -15.80 -16.77 24.54
N ILE A 86 -15.44 -17.55 23.51
CA ILE A 86 -16.00 -18.89 23.26
C ILE A 86 -15.66 -19.83 24.41
N TRP A 87 -14.41 -19.80 24.89
CA TRP A 87 -13.94 -20.62 26.00
C TRP A 87 -14.72 -20.35 27.28
N TRP A 88 -14.96 -19.07 27.59
CA TRP A 88 -15.74 -18.70 28.78
C TRP A 88 -17.21 -19.13 28.70
N ASN A 89 -17.74 -19.30 27.48
CA ASN A 89 -19.15 -19.65 27.26
C ASN A 89 -19.40 -21.17 27.11
N VAL A 90 -18.36 -21.99 26.94
CA VAL A 90 -18.50 -23.45 26.78
C VAL A 90 -18.81 -24.15 28.12
N SER A 91 -19.76 -25.07 28.11
CA SER A 91 -20.07 -25.92 29.27
C SER A 91 -18.99 -26.98 29.48
N HIS A 92 -18.30 -26.90 30.62
CA HIS A 92 -17.14 -27.73 30.97
C HIS A 92 -17.52 -29.15 31.45
N SER A 93 -18.78 -29.54 31.30
CA SER A 93 -19.34 -30.76 31.92
C SER A 93 -19.40 -31.99 31.00
N ARG A 94 -18.85 -31.93 29.77
CA ARG A 94 -18.85 -33.07 28.83
C ARG A 94 -17.53 -33.85 28.81
N SER A 95 -17.63 -35.18 28.64
CA SER A 95 -16.51 -36.14 28.64
C SER A 95 -15.42 -35.91 27.57
N ASN A 96 -15.72 -35.16 26.51
CA ASN A 96 -14.76 -34.87 25.42
C ASN A 96 -13.89 -33.63 25.69
N TRP A 97 -13.95 -33.06 26.90
CA TRP A 97 -13.22 -31.85 27.29
C TRP A 97 -11.70 -32.02 27.17
N LEU A 98 -11.18 -33.19 27.54
CA LEU A 98 -9.74 -33.49 27.50
C LEU A 98 -9.19 -33.47 26.06
N VAL A 99 -9.94 -34.01 25.09
CA VAL A 99 -9.54 -33.99 23.67
C VAL A 99 -9.58 -32.57 23.11
N MET A 100 -10.59 -31.78 23.47
CA MET A 100 -10.69 -30.37 23.09
C MET A 100 -9.52 -29.54 23.67
N PHE A 101 -9.11 -29.84 24.91
CA PHE A 101 -7.98 -29.19 25.58
C PHE A 101 -6.65 -29.48 24.87
N ILE A 102 -6.39 -30.75 24.50
CA ILE A 102 -5.19 -31.13 23.75
C ILE A 102 -5.18 -30.50 22.36
N ALA A 103 -6.32 -30.52 21.65
CA ALA A 103 -6.45 -29.86 20.36
C ALA A 103 -6.16 -28.35 20.46
N MET A 104 -6.62 -27.69 21.52
CA MET A 104 -6.34 -26.28 21.76
C MET A 104 -4.87 -25.99 22.05
N ILE A 105 -4.19 -26.83 22.83
CA ILE A 105 -2.74 -26.69 23.04
C ILE A 105 -1.99 -26.75 21.71
N ILE A 106 -2.35 -27.71 20.84
CA ILE A 106 -1.70 -27.86 19.53
C ILE A 106 -1.93 -26.61 18.66
N VAL A 107 -3.15 -26.10 18.61
CA VAL A 107 -3.49 -24.88 17.85
C VAL A 107 -2.78 -23.65 18.41
N SER A 108 -2.72 -23.49 19.74
CA SER A 108 -2.01 -22.38 20.40
C SER A 108 -0.49 -22.45 20.15
N VAL A 109 0.11 -23.64 20.19
CA VAL A 109 1.53 -23.83 19.87
C VAL A 109 1.80 -23.53 18.38
N ALA A 110 0.94 -24.00 17.47
CA ALA A 110 1.07 -23.69 16.05
C ALA A 110 0.95 -22.18 15.77
N ALA A 111 -0.01 -21.50 16.41
CA ALA A 111 -0.16 -20.05 16.34
C ALA A 111 1.05 -19.32 16.92
N GLY A 112 1.58 -19.76 18.07
CA GLY A 112 2.79 -19.22 18.69
C GLY A 112 4.03 -19.36 17.82
N ILE A 113 4.23 -20.51 17.18
CA ILE A 113 5.34 -20.75 16.24
C ILE A 113 5.19 -19.84 15.00
N TYR A 114 3.97 -19.68 14.48
CA TYR A 114 3.71 -18.83 13.31
C TYR A 114 3.90 -17.33 13.64
N ALA A 115 3.44 -16.88 14.81
CA ALA A 115 3.64 -15.51 15.30
C ALA A 115 5.13 -15.22 15.62
N GLY A 116 5.82 -16.17 16.24
CA GLY A 116 7.25 -16.09 16.57
C GLY A 116 8.13 -15.90 15.33
N ARG A 117 7.85 -16.59 14.21
CA ARG A 117 8.56 -16.37 12.93
C ARG A 117 8.38 -14.95 12.39
N GLY A 118 7.27 -14.29 12.73
CA GLY A 118 6.99 -12.90 12.41
C GLY A 118 7.83 -11.91 13.22
N ILE A 119 7.95 -12.16 14.52
CA ILE A 119 8.69 -11.32 15.47
C ILE A 119 10.21 -11.44 15.23
N VAL A 120 10.72 -12.64 14.97
CA VAL A 120 12.15 -12.87 14.66
C VAL A 120 12.61 -12.05 13.45
N ARG A 121 11.75 -11.86 12.44
CA ARG A 121 12.07 -11.07 11.24
C ARG A 121 12.09 -9.56 11.53
N ALA A 122 11.23 -9.08 12.42
CA ALA A 122 11.22 -7.69 12.87
C ALA A 122 12.44 -7.36 13.76
N ILE A 123 12.81 -8.30 14.64
CA ILE A 123 14.00 -8.16 15.50
C ILE A 123 15.29 -8.19 14.67
N ASN A 124 15.43 -9.09 13.69
CA ASN A 124 16.61 -9.11 12.81
C ASN A 124 16.81 -7.80 12.04
N ASN A 125 15.74 -7.17 11.54
CA ASN A 125 15.83 -5.88 10.86
C ASN A 125 16.20 -4.73 11.81
N PHE A 126 15.82 -4.80 13.08
CA PHE A 126 16.18 -3.79 14.08
C PHE A 126 17.62 -3.96 14.57
N VAL A 127 18.09 -5.21 14.69
CA VAL A 127 19.46 -5.55 15.14
C VAL A 127 20.50 -5.15 14.08
N HIS A 128 20.25 -5.37 12.79
CA HIS A 128 21.20 -4.96 11.73
C HIS A 128 21.31 -3.44 11.54
N ARG A 129 20.39 -2.64 12.07
CA ARG A 129 20.47 -1.16 11.99
C ARG A 129 21.41 -0.55 13.03
N ASN A 130 21.85 -1.33 14.01
CA ASN A 130 22.74 -0.86 15.08
C ASN A 130 24.24 -1.03 14.78
N ASP A 131 24.61 -1.69 13.68
CA ASP A 131 26.01 -1.88 13.29
C ASP A 131 26.56 -0.76 12.38
N ASP A 132 25.70 0.12 11.85
CA ASP A 132 26.11 1.29 11.04
C ASP A 132 26.24 2.56 11.90
N LYS A 133 26.99 2.50 13.01
CA LYS A 133 27.53 3.71 13.64
C LYS A 133 28.83 4.08 12.92
N PRO A 134 28.92 5.26 12.26
CA PRO A 134 30.14 5.68 11.61
C PRO A 134 31.23 5.87 12.67
N ARG A 135 32.35 5.17 12.49
CA ARG A 135 33.57 5.46 13.24
C ARG A 135 34.03 6.87 12.83
N ALA A 136 34.12 7.74 13.84
CA ALA A 136 34.66 9.09 13.74
C ALA A 136 36.09 9.10 13.20
#